data_AF-A0A7K4AF64-F1
#
_entry.id   AF-A0A7K4AF64-F1
#
_cell.length_a   1.000
_cell.length_b   1.000
_cell.length_c   1.000
_cell.angle_alpha   90.00
_cell.angle_beta   90.00
_cell.angle_gamma   90.00
#
_symmetry.space_group_name_H-M   'P 1'
#
loop_
_entity.id
_entity.type
_entity.pdbx_description
1 polymer ?
#
loop_
_entity_poly.entity_id
_entity_poly.type
_entity_poly.pdbx_seq_one_letter_code
_entity_poly.pdbx_strand_id
1 'polypeptide(L)' 'AASAGSMVVLVDPRNTSKMCSRCGILVEKTLSDRVHSCPQCGLSLDRDWNAAINILRLGLQSVGIKTVEACPF' A
#
# COMPACT_ATOMS: atom_id res chain seq x y z
N ALA A 1 5.64 21.06 -9.15
CA ALA A 1 6.50 19.96 -9.66
C ALA A 1 6.04 19.63 -11.07
N ALA A 2 6.92 19.85 -12.06
CA ALA A 2 6.70 19.51 -13.45
C ALA A 2 8.00 18.91 -13.98
N SER A 3 7.86 17.89 -14.84
CA SER A 3 8.91 17.35 -15.72
C SER A 3 9.81 16.23 -15.17
N ALA A 4 9.19 15.11 -14.79
CA ALA A 4 9.65 13.80 -15.27
C ALA A 4 8.52 13.25 -16.15
N GLY A 5 8.80 12.50 -17.21
CA GLY A 5 7.78 11.87 -18.07
C GLY A 5 7.02 10.73 -17.37
N SER A 6 6.56 10.99 -16.15
CA SER A 6 5.96 10.03 -15.25
C SER A 6 4.45 10.03 -15.41
N MET A 7 3.87 8.84 -15.56
CA MET A 7 2.43 8.66 -15.55
C MET A 7 1.92 8.76 -14.10
N VAL A 8 0.92 9.61 -13.88
CA VAL A 8 0.23 9.73 -12.59
C VAL A 8 -1.15 9.09 -12.70
N VAL A 9 -1.46 8.20 -11.78
CA VAL A 9 -2.74 7.48 -11.73
C VAL A 9 -3.39 7.78 -10.39
N LEU A 10 -4.64 8.26 -10.43
CA LEU A 10 -5.44 8.47 -9.22
C LEU A 10 -6.06 7.14 -8.78
N VAL A 11 -5.97 6.85 -7.48
CA VAL A 11 -6.58 5.68 -6.85
C VAL A 11 -7.38 6.10 -5.63
N ASP A 12 -8.39 5.31 -5.25
CA ASP A 12 -9.13 5.55 -4.01
C ASP A 12 -8.25 5.22 -2.78
N PRO A 13 -7.91 6.20 -1.92
CA PRO A 13 -7.04 5.97 -0.77
C PRO A 13 -7.76 5.33 0.42
N ARG A 14 -9.09 5.15 0.37
CA ARG A 14 -9.88 4.66 1.51
C ARG A 14 -9.37 3.31 2.02
N ASN A 15 -9.21 3.22 3.34
CA ASN A 15 -8.78 2.03 4.08
C ASN A 15 -7.40 1.43 3.70
N THR A 16 -6.60 2.11 2.88
CA THR A 16 -5.25 1.65 2.48
C THR A 16 -4.31 1.44 3.67
N SER A 17 -4.44 2.25 4.72
CA SER A 17 -3.66 2.10 5.96
C SER A 17 -4.17 0.98 6.88
N LYS A 18 -5.42 0.53 6.73
CA LYS A 18 -6.03 -0.55 7.51
C LYS A 18 -5.89 -1.91 6.85
N MET A 19 -5.97 -1.96 5.52
CA MET A 19 -5.82 -3.18 4.74
C MET A 19 -4.40 -3.75 4.88
N CYS A 20 -4.29 -5.04 5.18
CA CYS A 20 -3.01 -5.71 5.21
C CYS A 20 -2.49 -5.93 3.79
N SER A 21 -1.31 -5.39 3.47
CA SER A 21 -0.69 -5.56 2.15
C SER A 21 -0.38 -7.02 1.80
N ARG A 22 -0.15 -7.87 2.82
CA ARG A 22 0.14 -9.30 2.65
C ARG A 22 -1.12 -10.16 2.47
N CYS A 23 -2.11 -10.03 3.34
CA CYS A 23 -3.26 -10.96 3.36
C CYS A 23 -4.62 -10.31 3.04
N GLY A 24 -4.71 -8.99 2.91
CA GLY A 24 -5.93 -8.28 2.53
C GLY A 24 -6.93 -8.01 3.65
N ILE A 25 -6.76 -8.56 4.86
CA ILE A 25 -7.69 -8.27 5.96
C ILE A 25 -7.61 -6.81 6.42
N LEU A 26 -8.74 -6.24 6.82
CA LEU A 26 -8.80 -4.94 7.47
C LEU A 26 -8.41 -5.08 8.95
N VAL A 27 -7.39 -4.33 9.34
CA VAL A 27 -6.96 -4.21 10.73
C VAL A 27 -7.37 -2.83 11.23
N GLU A 28 -8.36 -2.79 12.12
CA GLU A 28 -8.77 -1.58 12.80
C GLU A 28 -7.64 -1.04 13.68
N LYS A 29 -7.42 0.27 13.60
CA LYS A 29 -6.35 0.98 14.31
C LYS A 29 -6.65 2.48 14.36
N THR A 30 -6.07 3.16 15.33
CA THR A 30 -6.16 4.61 15.49
C THR A 30 -5.08 5.35 14.68
N LEU A 31 -5.20 6.67 14.57
CA LEU A 31 -4.17 7.51 13.92
C LEU A 31 -2.83 7.49 14.67
N SER A 32 -2.85 7.18 15.97
CA SER A 32 -1.65 7.07 16.80
C SER A 32 -0.89 5.77 16.57
N ASP A 33 -1.52 4.74 16.01
CA ASP A 33 -0.87 3.48 15.68
C ASP A 33 0.04 3.65 14.46
N ARG A 34 1.35 3.78 14.71
CA ARG A 34 2.37 3.95 13.66
C ARG A 34 2.83 2.63 13.05
N VAL A 35 2.54 1.49 13.69
CA VAL A 35 2.91 0.16 13.23
C VAL A 35 1.65 -0.59 12.77
N HIS A 36 1.70 -1.17 11.57
CA HIS A 36 0.70 -2.13 11.13
C HIS A 36 1.10 -3.54 11.61
N SER A 37 0.42 -4.02 12.64
CA SER A 37 0.51 -5.41 13.09
C SER A 37 -0.74 -6.18 12.65
N CYS A 38 -0.58 -7.17 11.77
CA CYS A 38 -1.67 -7.98 11.27
C CYS A 38 -1.87 -9.24 12.13
N PRO A 39 -3.04 -9.43 12.78
CA PRO A 39 -3.29 -10.60 13.62
C PRO A 39 -3.48 -11.89 12.81
N GLN A 40 -3.81 -11.79 11.51
CA GLN A 40 -4.08 -12.96 10.66
C GLN A 40 -2.80 -13.58 10.08
N CYS A 41 -1.86 -12.76 9.59
CA CYS A 41 -0.67 -13.25 8.88
C CYS A 41 0.65 -12.89 9.57
N GLY A 42 0.60 -12.24 10.74
CA GLY A 42 1.77 -11.86 11.52
C GLY A 42 2.62 -10.74 10.90
N LEU A 43 2.14 -10.08 9.84
CA LEU A 43 2.86 -8.96 9.22
C LEU A 43 3.01 -7.80 10.21
N SER A 44 4.24 -7.34 10.45
CA SER A 44 4.53 -6.16 11.27
C SER A 44 5.48 -5.24 10.51
N LEU A 45 5.02 -4.04 10.16
CA LEU A 45 5.83 -2.99 9.55
C LEU A 45 5.22 -1.61 9.76
N ASP A 46 5.91 -0.56 9.33
CA ASP A 46 5.40 0.81 9.40
C ASP A 46 4.04 0.97 8.68
N ARG A 47 3.10 1.67 9.31
CA ARG A 47 1.73 1.82 8.77
C ARG A 47 1.74 2.52 7.41
N ASP A 48 2.59 3.52 7.23
CA ASP A 48 2.63 4.32 6.02
C ASP A 48 3.30 3.52 4.89
N TRP A 49 4.30 2.68 5.22
CA TRP A 49 4.86 1.70 4.26
C TRP A 49 3.82 0.66 3.83
N ASN A 50 3.01 0.12 4.75
CA ASN A 50 1.92 -0.78 4.40
C ASN A 50 0.90 -0.11 3.47
N ALA A 51 0.53 1.14 3.76
CA ALA A 51 -0.37 1.92 2.93
C ALA A 51 0.22 2.17 1.52
N ALA A 52 1.51 2.49 1.42
CA ALA A 52 2.20 2.69 0.16
C ALA A 52 2.17 1.44 -0.73
N ILE A 53 2.37 0.24 -0.17
CA ILE A 53 2.25 -1.02 -0.91
C ILE A 53 0.83 -1.21 -1.45
N ASN A 54 -0.19 -0.90 -0.65
CA ASN A 54 -1.59 -1.00 -1.10
C ASN A 54 -1.90 0.01 -2.22
N ILE A 55 -1.43 1.25 -2.10
CA ILE A 55 -1.58 2.28 -3.14
C ILE A 55 -0.89 1.86 -4.43
N LEU A 56 0.34 1.33 -4.35
CA LEU A 56 1.06 0.78 -5.49
C LEU A 56 0.25 -0.33 -6.16
N ARG A 57 -0.25 -1.29 -5.39
CA ARG A 57 -1.09 -2.38 -5.92
C ARG A 57 -2.33 -1.85 -6.64
N LEU A 58 -3.05 -0.88 -6.06
CA LEU A 58 -4.21 -0.26 -6.70
C LEU A 58 -3.82 0.47 -8.00
N GLY A 59 -2.71 1.22 -7.99
CA GLY A 59 -2.22 1.95 -9.15
C GLY A 59 -1.89 1.02 -10.31
N LEU A 60 -1.20 -0.09 -10.02
CA LEU A 60 -0.85 -1.11 -11.00
C LEU A 60 -2.07 -1.83 -11.58
N GLN A 61 -3.07 -2.13 -10.73
CA GLN A 61 -4.34 -2.70 -11.18
C GLN A 61 -5.08 -1.76 -12.13
N SER A 62 -5.11 -0.46 -11.83
CA SER A 62 -5.76 0.55 -12.68
C SER A 62 -5.13 0.68 -14.08
N VAL A 63 -3.85 0.33 -14.24
CA VAL A 63 -3.14 0.36 -15.55
C VAL A 63 -2.91 -1.03 -16.16
N GLY A 64 -3.43 -2.09 -15.54
CA GLY A 64 -3.31 -3.46 -16.05
C GLY A 64 -1.92 -4.09 -15.94
N ILE A 65 -1.03 -3.54 -15.09
CA ILE A 65 0.32 -4.08 -14.87
C ILE A 65 0.28 -5.11 -13.74
N LYS A 66 0.74 -6.34 -14.01
CA LYS A 66 0.67 -7.46 -13.05
C LYS A 66 1.93 -7.64 -12.20
N THR A 67 3.08 -7.17 -12.70
CA THR A 67 4.38 -7.32 -12.04
C THR A 67 5.20 -6.07 -12.26
N VAL A 68 5.70 -5.48 -11.18
CA VAL A 68 6.78 -4.49 -11.23
C VAL A 68 8.01 -5.11 -10.60
N GLU A 69 9.15 -5.00 -11.26
CA GLU A 69 10.42 -5.30 -10.63
C GLU A 69 10.63 -4.25 -9.53
N ALA A 70 10.42 -4.65 -8.28
CA ALA A 70 10.81 -3.85 -7.16
C ALA A 70 12.34 -3.82 -7.11
N CYS A 71 12.91 -2.64 -6.87
CA CYS A 71 14.35 -2.53 -6.64
C CYS A 71 14.72 -3.45 -5.46
N PRO A 72 15.63 -4.43 -5.65
CA PRO A 72 16.10 -5.26 -4.55
C PRO A 72 16.88 -4.35 -3.59
N PHE A 73 16.42 -4.25 -2.34
CA PHE A 73 17.19 -3.63 -1.26
C PHE A 73 18.32 -4.56 -0.83
#